data_AF-A0A1H1D9G9-F1
#
_entry.id   AF-A0A1H1D9G9-F1
#
_cell.length_a   1.000
_cell.length_b   1.000
_cell.length_c   1.000
_cell.angle_alpha   90.00
_cell.angle_beta   90.00
_cell.angle_gamma   90.00
#
_symmetry.space_group_name_H-M   'P 1'
#
loop_
_entity.id
_entity.type
_entity.pdbx_description
1 polymer ?
#
loop_
_entity_poly.entity_id
_entity_poly.type
_entity_poly.pdbx_seq_one_letter_code
_entity_poly.pdbx_strand_id
1 'polypeptide(L)'
;MTLAAPRTVDTPERFDRDPEWAAGSVRVLRILQKDRRPFTPEEITWAREAVSRGDELGNRLGRAMIDDRAFTLRELDAALASGDTANPVLRELLDAVGPGATPDWVDFAACARGAAVCRRSGSLGLDVLATASLMTGYTTSATTRQLVATGRLVDGVDARIHETTQWWSEIIGGAIEPGELAWRSAVRVRVIHGLANTTLLRRADWDTAEWGMPINQSDQLGTLGLFSTTFLVGLRVLGMPITAAEGRDVMALWRYVGWLLGIDEHVLPATEGEGRRRMVQIGQYTPGPDADSAVLGRALYGNWGRHQYPVARGLRRRFHQHYLGSLEGVFAGSRGLRDLGLPPELPWAVPVAWAGHLPLQVAARLSPVARGWVTARGERQIATWLRRNRQD
;
A
#
# COMPACT_ATOMS: atom_id res chain seq x y z
N MET A 1 5.64 -7.03 -31.17
CA MET A 1 4.95 -8.27 -30.79
C MET A 1 5.78 -8.94 -29.71
N THR A 2 5.42 -8.75 -28.45
CA THR A 2 6.04 -9.47 -27.34
C THR A 2 5.40 -10.85 -27.36
N LEU A 3 6.17 -11.88 -27.74
CA LEU A 3 5.71 -13.27 -27.69
C LEU A 3 5.41 -13.60 -26.22
N ALA A 4 4.14 -13.86 -25.90
CA ALA A 4 3.75 -14.39 -24.60
C ALA A 4 4.52 -15.71 -24.39
N ALA A 5 5.29 -15.79 -23.30
CA ALA A 5 6.01 -17.01 -22.97
C ALA A 5 5.01 -18.16 -22.76
N PRO A 6 5.31 -19.40 -23.19
CA PRO A 6 4.39 -20.53 -23.02
C PRO A 6 4.02 -20.68 -21.53
N ARG A 7 2.72 -20.78 -21.26
CA ARG A 7 2.19 -20.98 -19.90
C ARG A 7 2.62 -22.37 -19.42
N THR A 8 3.39 -22.45 -18.34
CA THR A 8 3.63 -23.70 -17.63
C THR A 8 2.39 -24.05 -16.80
N VAL A 9 2.12 -25.35 -16.65
CA VAL A 9 0.91 -25.89 -15.98
C VAL A 9 0.74 -25.39 -14.53
N ASP A 10 1.82 -24.86 -13.91
CA ASP A 10 1.83 -24.40 -12.52
C ASP A 10 1.62 -22.87 -12.34
N THR A 11 1.50 -22.09 -13.42
CA THR A 11 1.25 -20.64 -13.30
C THR A 11 -0.24 -20.34 -13.20
N PRO A 12 -0.70 -19.57 -12.19
CA PRO A 12 -2.11 -19.21 -12.06
C PRO A 12 -2.66 -18.49 -13.29
N GLU A 13 -3.93 -18.75 -13.62
CA GLU A 13 -4.52 -18.23 -14.86
C GLU A 13 -4.59 -16.69 -14.93
N ARG A 14 -4.57 -16.02 -13.78
CA ARG A 14 -4.54 -14.55 -13.71
C ARG A 14 -3.23 -13.92 -14.19
N PHE A 15 -2.11 -14.65 -14.15
CA PHE A 15 -0.82 -14.11 -14.56
C PHE A 15 -0.79 -13.89 -16.07
N ASP A 16 -0.51 -12.65 -16.49
CA ASP A 16 -0.47 -12.22 -17.89
C ASP A 16 -1.80 -12.46 -18.64
N ARG A 17 -2.92 -12.38 -17.92
CA ARG A 17 -4.27 -12.58 -18.49
C ARG A 17 -4.65 -11.52 -19.53
N ASP A 18 -4.33 -10.26 -19.24
CA ASP A 18 -4.75 -9.10 -20.05
C ASP A 18 -3.54 -8.24 -20.50
N PRO A 19 -2.63 -8.78 -21.34
CA PRO A 19 -1.33 -8.16 -21.63
C PRO A 19 -1.43 -6.77 -22.28
N GLU A 20 -2.44 -6.53 -23.13
CA GLU A 20 -2.65 -5.22 -23.75
C GLU A 20 -3.09 -4.17 -22.73
N TRP A 21 -3.99 -4.54 -21.81
CA TRP A 21 -4.41 -3.66 -20.72
C TRP A 21 -3.23 -3.39 -19.77
N ALA A 22 -2.50 -4.45 -19.39
CA ALA A 22 -1.35 -4.38 -18.50
C ALA A 22 -0.26 -3.46 -19.05
N ALA A 23 0.08 -3.59 -20.34
CA ALA A 23 1.03 -2.73 -21.03
C ALA A 23 0.58 -1.25 -21.04
N GLY A 24 -0.72 -0.99 -21.15
CA GLY A 24 -1.31 0.35 -21.05
C GLY A 24 -1.19 0.93 -19.65
N SER A 25 -1.51 0.14 -18.62
CA SER A 25 -1.53 0.58 -17.21
C SER A 25 -0.15 1.06 -16.72
N VAL A 26 0.93 0.40 -17.14
CA VAL A 26 2.30 0.74 -16.71
C VAL A 26 2.98 1.80 -17.59
N ARG A 27 2.31 2.31 -18.63
CA ARG A 27 2.92 3.19 -19.64
C ARG A 27 3.53 4.45 -19.02
N VAL A 28 2.80 5.10 -18.10
CA VAL A 28 3.28 6.33 -17.43
C VAL A 28 4.48 6.03 -16.55
N LEU A 29 4.43 4.95 -15.76
CA LEU A 29 5.55 4.53 -14.93
C LEU A 29 6.79 4.20 -15.76
N ARG A 30 6.62 3.55 -16.92
CA ARG A 30 7.71 3.24 -17.87
C ARG A 30 8.35 4.50 -18.46
N ILE A 31 7.58 5.57 -18.68
CA ILE A 31 8.12 6.88 -19.08
C ILE A 31 9.01 7.46 -17.98
N LEU A 32 8.58 7.36 -16.72
CA LEU A 32 9.31 7.85 -15.54
C LEU A 32 10.48 6.93 -15.11
N GLN A 33 10.58 5.75 -15.69
CA GLN A 33 11.62 4.76 -15.40
C GLN A 33 12.94 5.13 -16.10
N LYS A 34 14.01 5.24 -15.30
CA LYS A 34 15.38 5.47 -15.81
C LYS A 34 15.99 4.19 -16.38
N ASP A 35 15.94 3.08 -15.63
CA ASP A 35 16.43 1.78 -16.07
C ASP A 35 15.36 1.05 -16.89
N ARG A 36 15.44 1.09 -18.21
CA ARG A 36 14.47 0.45 -19.12
C ARG A 36 14.98 -0.87 -19.74
N ARG A 37 15.98 -1.49 -19.13
CA ARG A 37 16.48 -2.80 -19.60
C ARG A 37 15.36 -3.84 -19.58
N PRO A 38 15.33 -4.78 -20.54
CA PRO A 38 14.46 -5.94 -20.46
C PRO A 38 14.59 -6.65 -19.10
N PHE A 39 13.50 -7.25 -18.62
CA PHE A 39 13.53 -8.08 -17.43
C PHE A 39 14.39 -9.32 -17.69
N THR A 40 15.23 -9.69 -16.72
CA THR A 40 16.04 -10.90 -16.82
C THR A 40 15.14 -12.15 -16.72
N PRO A 41 15.61 -13.33 -17.18
CA PRO A 41 14.86 -14.56 -17.00
C PRO A 41 14.48 -14.82 -15.52
N GLU A 42 15.39 -14.56 -14.59
CA GLU A 42 15.16 -14.70 -13.14
C GLU A 42 14.04 -13.78 -12.64
N GLU A 43 14.00 -12.53 -13.12
CA GLU A 43 12.94 -11.59 -12.75
C GLU A 43 11.57 -12.02 -13.29
N ILE A 44 11.52 -12.56 -14.50
CA ILE A 44 10.28 -13.08 -15.09
C ILE A 44 9.82 -14.33 -14.33
N THR A 45 10.74 -15.25 -14.01
CA THR A 45 10.46 -16.43 -13.21
C THR A 45 9.95 -16.06 -11.82
N TRP A 46 10.61 -15.13 -11.13
CA TRP A 46 10.13 -14.66 -9.83
C TRP A 46 8.72 -14.07 -9.94
N ALA A 47 8.45 -13.21 -10.92
CA ALA A 47 7.13 -12.59 -11.07
C ALA A 47 6.02 -13.64 -11.28
N ARG A 48 6.33 -14.71 -12.03
CA ARG A 48 5.43 -15.84 -12.28
C ARG A 48 5.16 -16.65 -11.01
N GLU A 49 6.21 -17.03 -10.29
CA GLU A 49 6.11 -17.86 -9.09
C GLU A 49 5.54 -17.09 -7.89
N ALA A 50 5.83 -15.78 -7.80
CA ALA A 50 5.40 -14.92 -6.72
C ALA A 50 3.87 -14.78 -6.61
N VAL A 51 3.12 -15.16 -7.65
CA VAL A 51 1.65 -15.22 -7.61
C VAL A 51 1.15 -16.46 -6.84
N SER A 52 1.93 -17.53 -6.84
CA SER A 52 1.61 -18.79 -6.14
C SER A 52 2.23 -18.88 -4.75
N ARG A 53 3.19 -18.00 -4.41
CA ARG A 53 3.89 -18.01 -3.11
C ARG A 53 3.35 -16.94 -2.16
N GLY A 54 2.96 -17.34 -0.96
CA GLY A 54 2.66 -16.41 0.15
C GLY A 54 3.86 -16.25 1.10
N ASP A 55 3.68 -15.48 2.17
CA ASP A 55 4.61 -15.50 3.31
C ASP A 55 4.39 -16.77 4.14
N GLU A 56 5.33 -17.71 4.09
CA GLU A 56 5.18 -19.01 4.76
C GLU A 56 5.02 -18.90 6.27
N LEU A 57 5.81 -18.05 6.93
CA LEU A 57 5.74 -17.86 8.38
C LEU A 57 4.42 -17.21 8.78
N GLY A 58 3.99 -16.14 8.11
CA GLY A 58 2.69 -15.52 8.32
C GLY A 58 1.55 -16.51 8.12
N ASN A 59 1.58 -17.31 7.04
CA ASN A 59 0.57 -18.33 6.79
C ASN A 59 0.56 -19.45 7.84
N ARG A 60 1.72 -19.86 8.38
CA ARG A 60 1.80 -20.79 9.51
C ARG A 60 1.20 -20.17 10.78
N LEU A 61 1.52 -18.92 11.09
CA LEU A 61 0.94 -18.18 12.22
C LEU A 61 -0.59 -18.06 12.10
N GLY A 62 -1.08 -17.81 10.90
CA GLY A 62 -2.52 -17.77 10.60
C GLY A 62 -3.23 -19.10 10.89
N ARG A 63 -2.64 -20.21 10.43
CA ARG A 63 -3.13 -21.57 10.70
C ARG A 63 -3.03 -21.91 12.20
N ALA A 64 -1.90 -21.65 12.83
CA ALA A 64 -1.71 -21.92 14.26
C ALA A 64 -2.75 -21.20 15.13
N MET A 65 -3.12 -19.96 14.76
CA MET A 65 -4.14 -19.21 15.49
C MET A 65 -5.57 -19.69 15.21
N ILE A 66 -5.92 -20.01 13.96
CA ILE A 66 -7.29 -20.37 13.58
C ILE A 66 -7.60 -21.85 13.85
N ASP A 67 -6.66 -22.74 13.53
CA ASP A 67 -6.84 -24.19 13.43
C ASP A 67 -6.47 -24.84 14.75
N ASP A 68 -5.26 -24.53 15.22
CA ASP A 68 -4.70 -25.12 16.43
C ASP A 68 -5.08 -24.35 17.70
N ARG A 69 -5.63 -23.13 17.53
CA ARG A 69 -5.93 -22.19 18.64
C ARG A 69 -4.71 -21.97 19.54
N ALA A 70 -3.52 -21.98 18.96
CA ALA A 70 -2.25 -21.96 19.70
C ALA A 70 -2.01 -20.66 20.46
N PHE A 71 -2.55 -19.53 19.99
CA PHE A 71 -2.47 -18.23 20.65
C PHE A 71 -3.61 -17.31 20.23
N THR A 72 -3.77 -16.19 20.94
CA THR A 72 -4.74 -15.12 20.70
C THR A 72 -4.05 -13.83 20.26
N LEU A 73 -4.80 -12.88 19.68
CA LEU A 73 -4.24 -11.55 19.36
C LEU A 73 -3.67 -10.84 20.58
N ARG A 74 -4.24 -11.06 21.76
CA ARG A 74 -3.74 -10.47 23.02
C ARG A 74 -2.37 -11.04 23.39
N GLU A 75 -2.17 -12.35 23.23
CA GLU A 75 -0.88 -12.99 23.47
C GLU A 75 0.16 -12.58 22.43
N LEU A 76 -0.24 -12.41 21.17
CA LEU A 76 0.61 -11.80 20.13
C LEU A 76 1.05 -10.38 20.55
N ASP A 77 0.11 -9.53 20.96
CA ASP A 77 0.42 -8.15 21.37
C ASP A 77 1.37 -8.12 22.59
N ALA A 78 1.14 -9.00 23.55
CA ALA A 78 2.00 -9.13 24.72
C ALA A 78 3.41 -9.63 24.34
N ALA A 79 3.52 -10.61 23.44
CA ALA A 79 4.79 -11.13 22.96
C ALA A 79 5.57 -10.05 22.18
N LEU A 80 4.90 -9.33 21.28
CA LEU A 80 5.53 -8.24 20.52
C LEU A 80 5.97 -7.07 21.40
N ALA A 81 5.24 -6.78 22.49
CA ALA A 81 5.58 -5.70 23.42
C ALA A 81 6.70 -6.06 24.39
N SER A 82 6.75 -7.31 24.86
CA SER A 82 7.77 -7.77 25.81
C SER A 82 9.04 -8.29 25.13
N GLY A 83 8.95 -8.68 23.85
CA GLY A 83 10.01 -9.37 23.14
C GLY A 83 10.24 -10.81 23.63
N ASP A 84 9.31 -11.38 24.41
CA ASP A 84 9.42 -12.73 24.96
C ASP A 84 8.07 -13.46 24.99
N THR A 85 8.10 -14.79 24.93
CA THR A 85 6.90 -15.64 24.93
C THR A 85 7.24 -17.11 25.16
N ALA A 86 6.43 -17.81 25.94
CA ALA A 86 6.54 -19.27 26.10
C ALA A 86 5.94 -20.05 24.91
N ASN A 87 5.18 -19.39 24.04
CA ASN A 87 4.59 -20.04 22.87
C ASN A 87 5.65 -20.21 21.76
N PRO A 88 5.94 -21.45 21.30
CA PRO A 88 7.01 -21.69 20.33
C PRO A 88 6.75 -21.03 18.96
N VAL A 89 5.50 -20.92 18.52
CA VAL A 89 5.15 -20.29 17.24
C VAL A 89 5.34 -18.77 17.29
N LEU A 90 4.98 -18.15 18.41
CA LEU A 90 5.26 -16.72 18.62
C LEU A 90 6.76 -16.46 18.82
N ARG A 91 7.50 -17.41 19.39
CA ARG A 91 8.96 -17.32 19.51
C ARG A 91 9.63 -17.35 18.14
N GLU A 92 9.21 -18.25 17.25
CA GLU A 92 9.67 -18.27 15.85
C GLU A 92 9.43 -16.93 15.14
N LEU A 93 8.26 -16.30 15.37
CA LEU A 93 7.99 -14.96 14.85
C LEU A 93 8.98 -13.93 15.39
N LEU A 94 9.18 -13.87 16.71
CA LEU A 94 10.09 -12.92 17.33
C LEU A 94 11.54 -13.13 16.86
N ASP A 95 11.98 -14.37 16.70
CA ASP A 95 13.31 -14.69 16.19
C ASP A 95 13.46 -14.22 14.74
N ALA A 96 12.41 -14.33 13.92
CA ALA A 96 12.44 -13.93 12.51
C ALA A 96 12.40 -12.41 12.27
N VAL A 97 11.88 -11.61 13.21
CA VAL A 97 11.72 -10.15 13.04
C VAL A 97 12.45 -9.32 14.10
N GLY A 98 13.08 -9.97 15.08
CA GLY A 98 13.74 -9.34 16.21
C GLY A 98 15.11 -8.72 15.88
N PRO A 99 15.80 -8.16 16.89
CA PRO A 99 17.09 -7.50 16.71
C PRO A 99 18.15 -8.38 16.04
N GLY A 100 18.19 -9.68 16.37
CA GLY A 100 19.16 -10.62 15.82
C GLY A 100 18.94 -11.00 14.36
N ALA A 101 17.74 -10.78 13.82
CA ALA A 101 17.40 -11.04 12.42
C ALA A 101 17.28 -9.77 11.58
N THR A 102 17.36 -8.59 12.20
CA THR A 102 17.27 -7.32 11.49
C THR A 102 18.43 -7.22 10.47
N PRO A 103 18.15 -7.01 9.16
CA PRO A 103 19.20 -6.97 8.16
C PRO A 103 20.18 -5.81 8.32
N ASP A 104 21.45 -6.03 7.98
CA ASP A 104 22.53 -5.03 8.11
C ASP A 104 22.30 -3.74 7.31
N TRP A 105 21.48 -3.79 6.25
CA TRP A 105 21.17 -2.61 5.44
C TRP A 105 20.13 -1.68 6.08
N VAL A 106 19.51 -2.07 7.19
CA VAL A 106 18.48 -1.26 7.86
C VAL A 106 19.14 -0.10 8.59
N ASP A 107 18.91 1.11 8.08
CA ASP A 107 19.25 2.36 8.75
C ASP A 107 17.99 2.94 9.42
N PHE A 108 17.87 2.77 10.74
CA PHE A 108 16.74 3.30 11.52
C PHE A 108 16.65 4.82 11.48
N ALA A 109 17.78 5.53 11.38
CA ALA A 109 17.78 6.98 11.24
C ALA A 109 17.24 7.40 9.86
N ALA A 110 17.55 6.65 8.79
CA ALA A 110 16.92 6.85 7.49
C ALA A 110 15.42 6.58 7.53
N CYS A 111 14.99 5.51 8.20
CA CYS A 111 13.57 5.22 8.39
C CYS A 111 12.84 6.37 9.11
N ALA A 112 13.42 6.91 10.19
CA ALA A 112 12.86 8.04 10.93
C ALA A 112 12.78 9.32 10.08
N ARG A 113 13.79 9.61 9.24
CA ARG A 113 13.75 10.73 8.29
C ARG A 113 12.68 10.51 7.21
N GLY A 114 12.52 9.29 6.71
CA GLY A 114 11.49 8.91 5.75
C GLY A 114 10.09 9.11 6.32
N ALA A 115 9.88 8.64 7.56
CA ALA A 115 8.66 8.85 8.31
C ALA A 115 8.34 10.35 8.47
N ALA A 116 9.34 11.19 8.74
CA ALA A 116 9.16 12.64 8.83
C ALA A 116 8.71 13.28 7.50
N VAL A 117 9.18 12.79 6.35
CA VAL A 117 8.71 13.23 5.02
C VAL A 117 7.24 12.87 4.84
N CYS A 118 6.83 11.65 5.21
CA CYS A 118 5.43 11.23 5.18
C CYS A 118 4.57 12.11 6.10
N ARG A 119 5.00 12.38 7.34
CA ARG A 119 4.26 13.28 8.26
C ARG A 119 4.13 14.70 7.72
N ARG A 120 5.18 15.23 7.08
CA ARG A 120 5.18 16.55 6.43
C ARG A 120 4.19 16.68 5.27
N SER A 121 3.82 15.58 4.64
CA SER A 121 2.81 15.58 3.57
C SER A 121 1.40 15.91 4.08
N GLY A 122 1.09 15.57 5.35
CA GLY A 122 -0.17 15.93 5.98
C GLY A 122 -1.40 15.47 5.19
N SER A 123 -2.34 16.40 4.94
CA SER A 123 -3.54 16.09 4.14
C SER A 123 -3.22 15.69 2.70
N LEU A 124 -2.14 16.21 2.11
CA LEU A 124 -1.74 15.82 0.75
C LEU A 124 -1.35 14.35 0.69
N GLY A 125 -0.68 13.84 1.73
CA GLY A 125 -0.37 12.42 1.84
C GLY A 125 -1.65 11.57 1.89
N LEU A 126 -2.64 11.99 2.66
CA LEU A 126 -3.94 11.31 2.73
C LEU A 126 -4.66 11.30 1.37
N ASP A 127 -4.61 12.42 0.64
CA ASP A 127 -5.20 12.52 -0.70
C ASP A 127 -4.50 11.56 -1.69
N VAL A 128 -3.16 11.47 -1.65
CA VAL A 128 -2.37 10.53 -2.47
C VAL A 128 -2.64 9.06 -2.08
N LEU A 129 -2.80 8.77 -0.79
CA LEU A 129 -3.15 7.42 -0.32
C LEU A 129 -4.56 7.02 -0.77
N ALA A 130 -5.52 7.95 -0.73
CA ALA A 130 -6.88 7.68 -1.17
C ALA A 130 -6.97 7.47 -2.68
N THR A 131 -6.24 8.26 -3.47
CA THR A 131 -6.33 8.30 -4.94
C THR A 131 -5.29 7.40 -5.59
N ALA A 132 -4.11 7.95 -5.86
CA ALA A 132 -2.99 7.30 -6.57
C ALA A 132 -2.60 5.93 -5.99
N SER A 133 -2.87 5.70 -4.70
CA SER A 133 -2.58 4.43 -4.04
C SER A 133 -3.82 3.52 -4.02
N LEU A 134 -4.79 3.77 -3.13
CA LEU A 134 -5.89 2.85 -2.87
C LEU A 134 -6.85 2.70 -4.06
N MET A 135 -7.38 3.81 -4.58
CA MET A 135 -8.34 3.77 -5.69
C MET A 135 -7.69 3.25 -6.98
N THR A 136 -6.46 3.67 -7.28
CA THR A 136 -5.71 3.14 -8.42
C THR A 136 -5.42 1.64 -8.24
N GLY A 137 -5.19 1.17 -7.02
CA GLY A 137 -5.06 -0.25 -6.70
C GLY A 137 -6.28 -1.10 -7.09
N TYR A 138 -7.48 -0.52 -7.12
CA TYR A 138 -8.70 -1.20 -7.55
C TYR A 138 -8.83 -1.32 -9.07
N THR A 139 -7.95 -0.69 -9.87
CA THR A 139 -8.00 -0.78 -11.34
C THR A 139 -7.54 -2.13 -11.88
N THR A 140 -6.96 -2.99 -11.03
CA THR A 140 -6.60 -4.38 -11.37
C THR A 140 -7.39 -5.36 -10.52
N SER A 141 -7.85 -6.46 -11.11
CA SER A 141 -8.52 -7.53 -10.38
C SER A 141 -7.58 -8.41 -9.53
N ALA A 142 -6.26 -8.17 -9.58
CA ALA A 142 -5.28 -8.94 -8.80
C ALA A 142 -5.56 -8.93 -7.30
N THR A 143 -6.12 -7.81 -6.80
CA THR A 143 -6.36 -7.65 -5.36
C THR A 143 -7.81 -7.43 -4.95
N THR A 144 -8.71 -7.17 -5.89
CA THR A 144 -10.11 -6.83 -5.59
C THR A 144 -10.86 -8.00 -4.99
N ARG A 145 -10.62 -9.23 -5.48
CA ARG A 145 -11.32 -10.43 -5.03
C ARG A 145 -11.07 -10.71 -3.54
N GLN A 146 -9.83 -10.63 -3.03
CA GLN A 146 -9.60 -10.80 -1.58
C GLN A 146 -10.26 -9.69 -0.75
N LEU A 147 -10.34 -8.47 -1.27
CA LEU A 147 -10.93 -7.34 -0.58
C LEU A 147 -12.46 -7.48 -0.48
N VAL A 148 -13.13 -7.89 -1.56
CA VAL A 148 -14.57 -8.16 -1.59
C VAL A 148 -14.92 -9.44 -0.81
N ALA A 149 -14.15 -10.52 -0.95
CA ALA A 149 -14.42 -11.80 -0.30
C ALA A 149 -14.38 -11.72 1.24
N THR A 150 -13.64 -10.75 1.81
CA THR A 150 -13.67 -10.50 3.27
C THR A 150 -14.93 -9.76 3.73
N GLY A 151 -15.78 -9.26 2.82
CA GLY A 151 -17.03 -8.53 3.08
C GLY A 151 -16.86 -7.14 3.71
N ARG A 152 -15.73 -6.90 4.38
CA ARG A 152 -15.51 -5.70 5.18
C ARG A 152 -15.30 -4.41 4.38
N LEU A 153 -15.00 -4.49 3.08
CA LEU A 153 -14.82 -3.30 2.24
C LEU A 153 -16.08 -2.90 1.46
N VAL A 154 -17.10 -3.75 1.39
CA VAL A 154 -18.39 -3.38 0.78
C VAL A 154 -19.31 -2.76 1.83
N ASP A 155 -19.44 -3.40 3.00
CA ASP A 155 -20.33 -2.92 4.08
C ASP A 155 -19.61 -2.06 5.13
N GLY A 156 -18.28 -2.18 5.24
CA GLY A 156 -17.46 -1.54 6.28
C GLY A 156 -16.34 -0.65 5.74
N VAL A 157 -16.51 -0.11 4.53
CA VAL A 157 -15.46 0.66 3.82
C VAL A 157 -14.87 1.79 4.68
N ASP A 158 -15.72 2.49 5.45
CA ASP A 158 -15.29 3.59 6.32
C ASP A 158 -14.35 3.10 7.44
N ALA A 159 -14.70 1.97 8.08
CA ALA A 159 -13.88 1.36 9.12
C ALA A 159 -12.54 0.85 8.58
N ARG A 160 -12.54 0.23 7.39
CA ARG A 160 -11.31 -0.28 6.77
C ARG A 160 -10.35 0.81 6.34
N ILE A 161 -10.86 1.91 5.76
CA ILE A 161 -10.01 3.06 5.42
C ILE A 161 -9.44 3.68 6.69
N HIS A 162 -10.24 3.75 7.76
CA HIS A 162 -9.76 4.21 9.06
C HIS A 162 -8.65 3.31 9.62
N GLU A 163 -8.83 1.98 9.61
CA GLU A 163 -7.82 1.01 10.06
C GLU A 163 -6.49 1.15 9.31
N THR A 164 -6.51 1.22 7.98
CA THR A 164 -5.29 1.37 7.18
C THR A 164 -4.63 2.73 7.40
N THR A 165 -5.42 3.79 7.57
CA THR A 165 -4.88 5.13 7.86
C THR A 165 -4.29 5.21 9.26
N GLN A 166 -4.91 4.54 10.24
CA GLN A 166 -4.41 4.41 11.60
C GLN A 166 -3.08 3.65 11.60
N TRP A 167 -3.02 2.50 10.92
CA TRP A 167 -1.78 1.75 10.74
C TRP A 167 -0.68 2.60 10.08
N TRP A 168 -0.99 3.28 8.98
CA TRP A 168 -0.04 4.17 8.32
C TRP A 168 0.45 5.29 9.26
N SER A 169 -0.44 5.88 10.06
CA SER A 169 -0.09 6.90 11.06
C SER A 169 0.79 6.34 12.18
N GLU A 170 0.61 5.09 12.58
CA GLU A 170 1.49 4.42 13.55
C GLU A 170 2.87 4.17 12.97
N ILE A 171 2.94 3.71 11.71
CA ILE A 171 4.22 3.48 11.01
C ILE A 171 5.04 4.78 10.91
N ILE A 172 4.41 5.86 10.47
CA ILE A 172 5.12 7.13 10.28
C ILE A 172 5.26 7.92 11.59
N GLY A 173 4.54 7.56 12.65
CA GLY A 173 4.52 8.29 13.92
C GLY A 173 5.36 7.66 15.03
N GLY A 174 5.52 6.33 15.00
CA GLY A 174 6.28 5.56 15.98
C GLY A 174 7.73 5.29 15.55
N ALA A 175 8.53 4.85 16.52
CA ALA A 175 9.83 4.22 16.27
C ALA A 175 9.61 2.82 15.65
N ILE A 176 10.50 2.43 14.72
CA ILE A 176 10.38 1.19 13.92
C ILE A 176 11.40 0.13 14.36
N GLU A 177 12.25 0.45 15.32
CA GLU A 177 13.16 -0.46 15.99
C GLU A 177 12.37 -1.64 16.62
N PRO A 178 12.97 -2.85 16.71
CA PRO A 178 12.29 -4.00 17.30
C PRO A 178 11.70 -3.71 18.69
N GLY A 179 10.43 -4.09 18.89
CA GLY A 179 9.65 -3.83 20.11
C GLY A 179 8.89 -2.49 20.11
N GLU A 180 9.27 -1.53 19.27
CA GLU A 180 8.63 -0.21 19.22
C GLU A 180 7.27 -0.23 18.50
N LEU A 181 6.47 0.83 18.68
CA LEU A 181 5.10 0.89 18.20
C LEU A 181 4.96 0.58 16.69
N ALA A 182 5.76 1.22 15.83
CA ALA A 182 5.63 1.03 14.39
C ALA A 182 6.05 -0.39 14.00
N TRP A 183 7.08 -0.93 14.65
CA TRP A 183 7.54 -2.31 14.42
C TRP A 183 6.44 -3.31 14.76
N ARG A 184 5.84 -3.18 15.96
CA ARG A 184 4.74 -4.06 16.40
C ARG A 184 3.55 -3.98 15.46
N SER A 185 3.22 -2.77 15.00
CA SER A 185 2.12 -2.53 14.05
C SER A 185 2.38 -3.21 12.70
N ALA A 186 3.60 -3.12 12.15
CA ALA A 186 4.00 -3.81 10.92
C ALA A 186 3.97 -5.34 11.07
N VAL A 187 4.58 -5.88 12.14
CA VAL A 187 4.61 -7.33 12.39
C VAL A 187 3.22 -7.90 12.62
N ARG A 188 2.33 -7.16 13.30
CA ARG A 188 0.92 -7.54 13.47
C ARG A 188 0.22 -7.72 12.12
N VAL A 189 0.49 -6.85 11.13
CA VAL A 189 -0.09 -6.97 9.79
C VAL A 189 0.35 -8.26 9.09
N ARG A 190 1.61 -8.70 9.26
CA ARG A 190 2.08 -10.00 8.74
C ARG A 190 1.21 -11.17 9.23
N VAL A 191 0.89 -11.18 10.53
CA VAL A 191 -0.01 -12.20 11.11
C VAL A 191 -1.43 -12.06 10.55
N ILE A 192 -1.95 -10.84 10.43
CA ILE A 192 -3.28 -10.58 9.85
C ILE A 192 -3.36 -11.07 8.39
N HIS A 193 -2.32 -10.89 7.59
CA HIS A 193 -2.26 -11.43 6.23
C HIS A 193 -2.32 -12.97 6.23
N GLY A 194 -1.59 -13.62 7.14
CA GLY A 194 -1.69 -15.08 7.33
C GLY A 194 -3.09 -15.57 7.71
N LEU A 195 -3.78 -14.85 8.61
CA LEU A 195 -5.16 -15.14 9.00
C LEU A 195 -6.13 -14.98 7.82
N ALA A 196 -5.96 -13.92 7.05
CA ALA A 196 -6.76 -13.66 5.86
C ALA A 196 -6.54 -14.76 4.80
N ASN A 197 -5.30 -15.16 4.54
CA ASN A 197 -4.99 -16.27 3.63
C ASN A 197 -5.62 -17.58 4.09
N THR A 198 -5.47 -17.93 5.37
CA THR A 198 -6.08 -19.13 5.95
C THR A 198 -7.59 -19.13 5.78
N THR A 199 -8.23 -17.97 5.92
CA THR A 199 -9.68 -17.83 5.75
C THR A 199 -10.11 -17.92 4.28
N LEU A 200 -9.39 -17.23 3.38
CA LEU A 200 -9.70 -17.19 1.95
C LEU A 200 -9.55 -18.55 1.29
N LEU A 201 -8.47 -19.29 1.60
CA LEU A 201 -8.22 -20.62 1.06
C LEU A 201 -9.24 -21.69 1.50
N ARG A 202 -10.02 -21.41 2.55
CA ARG A 202 -11.11 -22.30 3.00
C ARG A 202 -12.42 -22.08 2.28
N ARG A 203 -12.53 -21.00 1.52
CA ARG A 203 -13.77 -20.70 0.82
C ARG A 203 -13.90 -21.62 -0.38
N ALA A 204 -15.10 -22.16 -0.57
CA ALA A 204 -15.40 -23.01 -1.72
C ALA A 204 -15.31 -22.26 -3.07
N ASP A 205 -15.35 -20.92 -3.06
CA ASP A 205 -15.31 -20.06 -4.24
C ASP A 205 -13.93 -19.45 -4.51
N TRP A 206 -12.88 -19.87 -3.79
CA TRP A 206 -11.50 -19.48 -4.09
C TRP A 206 -10.81 -20.56 -4.94
N ASP A 207 -10.55 -20.23 -6.20
CA ASP A 207 -9.82 -21.09 -7.12
C ASP A 207 -8.33 -20.70 -7.15
N THR A 208 -7.47 -21.54 -6.59
CA THR A 208 -6.01 -21.31 -6.57
C THR A 208 -5.35 -21.53 -7.93
N ALA A 209 -5.92 -22.35 -8.82
CA ALA A 209 -5.41 -22.50 -10.17
C ALA A 209 -5.71 -21.23 -10.99
N GLU A 210 -6.86 -20.60 -10.75
CA GLU A 210 -7.19 -19.34 -11.40
C GLU A 210 -6.42 -18.15 -10.78
N TRP A 211 -6.49 -18.00 -9.46
CA TRP A 211 -6.07 -16.78 -8.76
C TRP A 211 -4.75 -16.89 -8.01
N GLY A 212 -4.19 -18.09 -7.88
CA GLY A 212 -2.99 -18.32 -7.07
C GLY A 212 -3.26 -18.24 -5.57
N MET A 213 -2.19 -17.99 -4.83
CA MET A 213 -2.24 -17.81 -3.38
C MET A 213 -2.84 -16.42 -3.07
N PRO A 214 -3.83 -16.28 -2.17
CA PRO A 214 -4.23 -14.95 -1.73
C PRO A 214 -3.07 -14.25 -1.01
N ILE A 215 -3.04 -12.91 -1.06
CA ILE A 215 -2.00 -12.06 -0.42
C ILE A 215 -0.59 -12.65 -0.65
N ASN A 216 -0.29 -12.95 -1.91
CA ASN A 216 0.98 -13.54 -2.33
C ASN A 216 2.11 -12.49 -2.40
N GLN A 217 3.34 -12.95 -2.66
CA GLN A 217 4.54 -12.12 -2.73
C GLN A 217 4.42 -10.99 -3.76
N SER A 218 3.82 -11.25 -4.93
CA SER A 218 3.62 -10.24 -5.97
C SER A 218 2.64 -9.15 -5.52
N ASP A 219 1.50 -9.55 -4.97
CA ASP A 219 0.47 -8.62 -4.50
C ASP A 219 0.97 -7.78 -3.32
N GLN A 220 1.67 -8.40 -2.36
CA GLN A 220 2.28 -7.69 -1.24
C GLN A 220 3.32 -6.67 -1.69
N LEU A 221 4.20 -7.03 -2.64
CA LEU A 221 5.17 -6.08 -3.21
C LEU A 221 4.50 -4.94 -3.97
N GLY A 222 3.43 -5.24 -4.73
CA GLY A 222 2.63 -4.25 -5.43
C GLY A 222 1.99 -3.25 -4.47
N THR A 223 1.35 -3.74 -3.42
CA THR A 223 0.75 -2.90 -2.37
C THR A 223 1.81 -2.09 -1.61
N LEU A 224 2.98 -2.66 -1.29
CA LEU A 224 4.09 -1.91 -0.70
C LEU A 224 4.56 -0.76 -1.61
N GLY A 225 4.56 -1.02 -2.93
CA GLY A 225 4.85 -0.02 -3.95
C GLY A 225 3.89 1.17 -3.94
N LEU A 226 2.63 0.95 -3.56
CA LEU A 226 1.62 2.01 -3.43
C LEU A 226 1.97 2.98 -2.29
N PHE A 227 2.41 2.47 -1.13
CA PHE A 227 2.83 3.29 0.02
C PHE A 227 4.18 3.98 -0.18
N SER A 228 5.03 3.46 -1.06
CA SER A 228 6.40 3.92 -1.24
C SER A 228 6.57 4.70 -2.55
N THR A 229 6.74 3.99 -3.66
CA THR A 229 7.09 4.56 -4.96
C THR A 229 5.95 5.41 -5.51
N THR A 230 4.72 4.87 -5.53
CA THR A 230 3.55 5.60 -6.05
C THR A 230 3.22 6.80 -5.17
N PHE A 231 3.33 6.65 -3.84
CA PHE A 231 3.20 7.76 -2.91
C PHE A 231 4.16 8.91 -3.23
N LEU A 232 5.45 8.62 -3.42
CA LEU A 232 6.47 9.60 -3.78
C LEU A 232 6.24 10.26 -5.15
N VAL A 233 5.69 9.52 -6.12
CA VAL A 233 5.28 10.07 -7.42
C VAL A 233 4.08 11.00 -7.23
N GLY A 234 3.05 10.55 -6.52
CA GLY A 234 1.82 11.31 -6.25
C GLY A 234 2.10 12.63 -5.54
N LEU A 235 2.95 12.62 -4.50
CA LEU A 235 3.37 13.85 -3.82
C LEU A 235 3.99 14.87 -4.77
N ARG A 236 4.87 14.44 -5.68
CA ARG A 236 5.49 15.33 -6.66
C ARG A 236 4.49 15.86 -7.67
N VAL A 237 3.60 15.00 -8.19
CA VAL A 237 2.54 15.39 -9.12
C VAL A 237 1.62 16.43 -8.50
N LEU A 238 1.36 16.35 -7.20
CA LEU A 238 0.44 17.25 -6.48
C LEU A 238 1.13 18.43 -5.78
N GLY A 239 2.38 18.73 -6.12
CA GLY A 239 3.04 19.97 -5.73
C GLY A 239 3.86 19.91 -4.45
N MET A 240 4.24 18.72 -3.98
CA MET A 240 5.23 18.56 -2.92
C MET A 240 6.59 18.14 -3.51
N PRO A 241 7.57 19.05 -3.62
CA PRO A 241 8.91 18.70 -4.08
C PRO A 241 9.58 17.74 -3.09
N ILE A 242 10.02 16.59 -3.59
CA ILE A 242 10.79 15.60 -2.82
C ILE A 242 12.19 15.45 -3.44
N THR A 243 13.21 15.68 -2.62
CA THR A 243 14.61 15.50 -3.01
C THR A 243 14.97 14.02 -3.14
N ALA A 244 16.09 13.72 -3.82
CA ALA A 244 16.58 12.35 -3.92
C ALA A 244 16.96 11.74 -2.55
N ALA A 245 17.43 12.56 -1.60
CA ALA A 245 17.74 12.11 -0.25
C ALA A 245 16.46 11.72 0.51
N GLU A 246 15.45 12.61 0.51
CA GLU A 246 14.15 12.33 1.13
C GLU A 246 13.45 11.12 0.49
N GLY A 247 13.55 10.98 -0.83
CA GLY A 247 13.04 9.81 -1.54
C GLY A 247 13.71 8.51 -1.08
N ARG A 248 15.03 8.50 -0.93
CA ARG A 248 15.76 7.34 -0.38
C ARG A 248 15.38 7.03 1.06
N ASP A 249 15.21 8.05 1.90
CA ASP A 249 14.80 7.87 3.30
C ASP A 249 13.37 7.27 3.39
N VAL A 250 12.43 7.71 2.55
CA VAL A 250 11.09 7.11 2.45
C VAL A 250 11.16 5.67 1.93
N MET A 251 12.01 5.39 0.93
CA MET A 251 12.22 4.02 0.46
C MET A 251 12.84 3.14 1.55
N ALA A 252 13.77 3.65 2.36
CA ALA A 252 14.37 2.90 3.47
C ALA A 252 13.31 2.46 4.49
N LEU A 253 12.41 3.36 4.89
CA LEU A 253 11.29 3.04 5.77
C LEU A 253 10.43 1.91 5.20
N TRP A 254 9.95 2.06 3.97
CA TRP A 254 9.04 1.08 3.37
C TRP A 254 9.73 -0.22 2.98
N ARG A 255 11.02 -0.19 2.64
CA ARG A 255 11.82 -1.40 2.41
C ARG A 255 11.86 -2.24 3.69
N TYR A 256 12.12 -1.61 4.83
CA TYR A 256 12.12 -2.31 6.11
C TYR A 256 10.73 -2.80 6.52
N VAL A 257 9.68 -1.99 6.33
CA VAL A 257 8.30 -2.46 6.52
C VAL A 257 7.99 -3.67 5.63
N GLY A 258 8.42 -3.66 4.37
CA GLY A 258 8.25 -4.80 3.46
C GLY A 258 8.93 -6.08 3.95
N TRP A 259 10.13 -5.96 4.52
CA TRP A 259 10.83 -7.08 5.15
C TRP A 259 10.07 -7.59 6.38
N LEU A 260 9.57 -6.70 7.24
CA LEU A 260 8.75 -7.07 8.40
C LEU A 260 7.42 -7.75 8.02
N LEU A 261 6.88 -7.46 6.82
CA LEU A 261 5.70 -8.12 6.26
C LEU A 261 6.00 -9.51 5.68
N GLY A 262 7.27 -9.92 5.59
CA GLY A 262 7.67 -11.21 5.02
C GLY A 262 7.77 -11.21 3.49
N ILE A 263 7.97 -10.06 2.86
CA ILE A 263 8.28 -9.99 1.42
C ILE A 263 9.73 -10.42 1.20
N ASP A 264 9.96 -11.21 0.15
CA ASP A 264 11.29 -11.69 -0.25
C ASP A 264 12.32 -10.54 -0.30
N GLU A 265 13.40 -10.67 0.46
CA GLU A 265 14.34 -9.55 0.67
C GLU A 265 14.98 -9.05 -0.64
N HIS A 266 15.31 -9.96 -1.54
CA HIS A 266 16.01 -9.67 -2.80
C HIS A 266 15.17 -8.86 -3.81
N VAL A 267 13.85 -8.75 -3.61
CA VAL A 267 12.98 -7.93 -4.47
C VAL A 267 12.63 -6.57 -3.88
N LEU A 268 12.89 -6.36 -2.59
CA LEU A 268 12.58 -5.11 -1.90
C LEU A 268 13.44 -3.95 -2.44
N PRO A 269 12.83 -2.91 -3.02
CA PRO A 269 13.58 -1.84 -3.66
C PRO A 269 14.25 -0.93 -2.63
N ALA A 270 15.56 -0.70 -2.79
CA ALA A 270 16.33 0.26 -1.99
C ALA A 270 16.19 1.70 -2.50
N THR A 271 15.84 1.87 -3.78
CA THR A 271 15.72 3.18 -4.40
C THR A 271 14.38 3.36 -5.12
N GLU A 272 13.96 4.62 -5.32
CA GLU A 272 12.75 4.90 -6.11
C GLU A 272 12.87 4.40 -7.56
N GLY A 273 14.10 4.31 -8.08
CA GLY A 273 14.37 3.78 -9.42
C GLY A 273 14.05 2.29 -9.51
N GLU A 274 14.55 1.51 -8.55
CA GLU A 274 14.22 0.10 -8.39
C GLU A 274 12.72 -0.09 -8.12
N GLY A 275 12.13 0.75 -7.26
CA GLY A 275 10.70 0.70 -6.94
C GLY A 275 9.83 0.92 -8.19
N ARG A 276 10.14 1.92 -9.02
CA ARG A 276 9.44 2.10 -10.32
C ARG A 276 9.61 0.89 -11.23
N ARG A 277 10.81 0.32 -11.27
CA ARG A 277 11.08 -0.88 -12.08
C ARG A 277 10.29 -2.09 -11.60
N ARG A 278 10.19 -2.33 -10.28
CA ARG A 278 9.34 -3.38 -9.68
C ARG A 278 7.86 -3.14 -9.95
N MET A 279 7.38 -1.90 -9.85
CA MET A 279 5.99 -1.57 -10.19
C MET A 279 5.67 -1.85 -11.66
N VAL A 280 6.60 -1.55 -12.59
CA VAL A 280 6.43 -1.90 -14.01
C VAL A 280 6.47 -3.42 -14.22
N GLN A 281 7.33 -4.14 -13.47
CA GLN A 281 7.41 -5.60 -13.53
C GLN A 281 6.11 -6.28 -13.10
N ILE A 282 5.52 -5.83 -12.00
CA ILE A 282 4.26 -6.39 -11.47
C ILE A 282 3.11 -6.01 -12.39
N GLY A 283 3.00 -4.72 -12.72
CA GLY A 283 1.87 -4.20 -13.49
C GLY A 283 1.78 -4.72 -14.92
N GLN A 284 2.87 -5.21 -15.53
CA GLN A 284 2.82 -5.78 -16.88
C GLN A 284 2.22 -7.20 -16.92
N TYR A 285 2.07 -7.87 -15.77
CA TYR A 285 1.51 -9.23 -15.67
C TYR A 285 0.19 -9.28 -14.88
N THR A 286 -0.29 -8.13 -14.42
CA THR A 286 -1.50 -8.05 -13.61
C THR A 286 -2.74 -8.11 -14.50
N PRO A 287 -3.81 -8.83 -14.10
CA PRO A 287 -5.07 -8.85 -14.83
C PRO A 287 -5.75 -7.48 -14.81
N GLY A 288 -6.58 -7.23 -15.82
CA GLY A 288 -7.40 -6.03 -15.92
C GLY A 288 -8.49 -5.96 -14.86
N PRO A 289 -9.25 -4.87 -14.82
CA PRO A 289 -10.35 -4.67 -13.89
C PRO A 289 -11.51 -5.61 -14.17
N ASP A 290 -12.27 -5.94 -13.12
CA ASP A 290 -13.46 -6.78 -13.17
C ASP A 290 -14.67 -6.11 -12.49
N ALA A 291 -15.75 -6.87 -12.26
CA ALA A 291 -16.93 -6.34 -11.58
C ALA A 291 -16.61 -5.85 -10.15
N ASP A 292 -15.68 -6.53 -9.45
CA ASP A 292 -15.28 -6.18 -8.09
C ASP A 292 -14.49 -4.86 -8.06
N SER A 293 -13.67 -4.58 -9.09
CA SER A 293 -13.04 -3.27 -9.29
C SER A 293 -14.06 -2.13 -9.25
N ALA A 294 -15.17 -2.27 -9.97
CA ALA A 294 -16.20 -1.24 -10.03
C ALA A 294 -17.03 -1.14 -8.73
N VAL A 295 -17.24 -2.26 -8.03
CA VAL A 295 -17.89 -2.28 -6.71
C VAL A 295 -17.05 -1.51 -5.69
N LEU A 296 -15.77 -1.84 -5.59
CA LEU A 296 -14.84 -1.20 -4.65
C LEU A 296 -14.63 0.29 -5.01
N GLY A 297 -14.50 0.61 -6.29
CA GLY A 297 -14.37 1.98 -6.78
C GLY A 297 -15.57 2.86 -6.37
N ARG A 298 -16.80 2.38 -6.62
CA ARG A 298 -18.02 3.10 -6.19
C ARG A 298 -18.14 3.20 -4.67
N ALA A 299 -17.79 2.16 -3.93
CA ALA A 299 -17.83 2.16 -2.47
C ALA A 299 -16.87 3.22 -1.88
N LEU A 300 -15.63 3.27 -2.38
CA LEU A 300 -14.62 4.25 -1.96
C LEU A 300 -14.99 5.68 -2.40
N TYR A 301 -15.45 5.87 -3.64
CA TYR A 301 -15.91 7.18 -4.10
C TYR A 301 -17.11 7.68 -3.26
N GLY A 302 -18.03 6.79 -2.88
CA GLY A 302 -19.12 7.09 -1.96
C GLY A 302 -18.64 7.46 -0.55
N ASN A 303 -17.62 6.78 -0.03
CA ASN A 303 -16.97 7.12 1.24
C ASN A 303 -16.41 8.55 1.23
N TRP A 304 -15.81 9.00 0.13
CA TRP A 304 -15.29 10.36 0.01
C TRP A 304 -16.38 11.42 0.26
N GLY A 305 -17.60 11.16 -0.22
CA GLY A 305 -18.79 11.99 0.05
C GLY A 305 -19.35 11.91 1.47
N ARG A 306 -18.87 10.99 2.32
CA ARG A 306 -19.32 10.80 3.72
C ARG A 306 -18.35 11.36 4.77
N HIS A 307 -17.26 12.01 4.38
CA HIS A 307 -16.33 12.64 5.33
C HIS A 307 -17.01 13.61 6.29
N GLN A 308 -16.61 13.62 7.56
CA GLN A 308 -17.19 14.52 8.55
C GLN A 308 -16.50 15.90 8.54
N TYR A 309 -17.29 16.97 8.42
CA TYR A 309 -16.82 18.35 8.49
C TYR A 309 -17.63 19.15 9.52
N PRO A 310 -16.99 20.04 10.30
CA PRO A 310 -17.65 20.78 11.37
C PRO A 310 -18.61 21.88 10.86
N VAL A 311 -18.39 22.38 9.65
CA VAL A 311 -19.15 23.51 9.06
C VAL A 311 -19.43 23.21 7.59
N ALA A 312 -20.60 23.61 7.08
CA ALA A 312 -21.01 23.47 5.67
C ALA A 312 -20.86 22.04 5.13
N ARG A 313 -21.25 21.04 5.94
CA ARG A 313 -21.00 19.61 5.72
C ARG A 313 -21.38 19.14 4.31
N GLY A 314 -22.56 19.51 3.82
CA GLY A 314 -23.05 19.08 2.49
C GLY A 314 -22.19 19.59 1.33
N LEU A 315 -21.89 20.89 1.30
CA LEU A 315 -21.08 21.50 0.25
C LEU A 315 -19.63 20.98 0.28
N ARG A 316 -19.04 20.88 1.47
CA ARG A 316 -17.65 20.42 1.62
C ARG A 316 -17.47 18.96 1.24
N ARG A 317 -18.44 18.10 1.55
CA ARG A 317 -18.46 16.70 1.12
C ARG A 317 -18.48 16.58 -0.39
N ARG A 318 -19.40 17.27 -1.06
CA ARG A 318 -19.49 17.26 -2.53
C ARG A 318 -18.20 17.79 -3.15
N PHE A 319 -17.71 18.92 -2.67
CA PHE A 319 -16.45 19.48 -3.16
C PHE A 319 -15.29 18.51 -2.98
N HIS A 320 -15.11 17.91 -1.80
CA HIS A 320 -13.99 17.00 -1.54
C HIS A 320 -14.10 15.70 -2.35
N GLN A 321 -15.31 15.18 -2.55
CA GLN A 321 -15.56 14.00 -3.38
C GLN A 321 -15.17 14.26 -4.85
N HIS A 322 -15.60 15.39 -5.43
CA HIS A 322 -15.21 15.79 -6.79
C HIS A 322 -13.72 16.16 -6.87
N TYR A 323 -13.15 16.76 -5.81
CA TYR A 323 -11.73 17.05 -5.72
C TYR A 323 -10.90 15.75 -5.80
N LEU A 324 -11.22 14.74 -4.99
CA LEU A 324 -10.54 13.45 -5.05
C LEU A 324 -10.82 12.70 -6.36
N GLY A 325 -12.04 12.78 -6.91
CA GLY A 325 -12.34 12.23 -8.24
C GLY A 325 -11.52 12.88 -9.36
N SER A 326 -11.32 14.20 -9.28
CA SER A 326 -10.48 14.97 -10.20
C SER A 326 -9.01 14.56 -10.10
N LEU A 327 -8.49 14.35 -8.89
CA LEU A 327 -7.16 13.82 -8.67
C LEU A 327 -7.02 12.39 -9.20
N GLU A 328 -8.00 11.53 -8.95
CA GLU A 328 -8.01 10.15 -9.45
C GLU A 328 -7.96 10.11 -10.97
N GLY A 329 -8.68 11.02 -11.65
CA GLY A 329 -8.63 11.16 -13.10
C GLY A 329 -7.23 11.44 -13.67
N VAL A 330 -6.32 12.01 -12.87
CA VAL A 330 -4.91 12.23 -13.26
C VAL A 330 -4.11 10.93 -13.18
N PHE A 331 -4.37 10.10 -12.17
CA PHE A 331 -3.61 8.88 -11.91
C PHE A 331 -4.11 7.68 -12.73
N ALA A 332 -5.43 7.45 -12.74
CA ALA A 332 -6.05 6.33 -13.44
C ALA A 332 -6.48 6.67 -14.88
N GLY A 333 -6.59 7.96 -15.22
CA GLY A 333 -7.06 8.41 -16.53
C GLY A 333 -8.55 8.14 -16.76
N SER A 334 -9.07 8.58 -17.91
CA SER A 334 -10.49 8.42 -18.23
C SER A 334 -10.93 6.96 -18.36
N ARG A 335 -10.04 6.07 -18.79
CA ARG A 335 -10.30 4.63 -18.85
C ARG A 335 -10.42 4.06 -17.44
N GLY A 336 -9.46 4.33 -16.56
CA GLY A 336 -9.48 3.85 -15.18
C GLY A 336 -10.70 4.34 -14.41
N LEU A 337 -11.12 5.59 -14.58
CA LEU A 337 -12.37 6.10 -13.98
C LEU A 337 -13.60 5.29 -14.42
N ARG A 338 -13.69 4.94 -15.72
CA ARG A 338 -14.79 4.09 -16.22
C ARG A 338 -14.73 2.68 -15.64
N ASP A 339 -13.54 2.09 -15.63
CA ASP A 339 -13.30 0.75 -15.12
C ASP A 339 -13.66 0.64 -13.61
N LEU A 340 -13.42 1.71 -12.84
CA LEU A 340 -13.79 1.82 -11.42
C LEU A 340 -15.26 2.22 -11.20
N GLY A 341 -16.02 2.53 -12.26
CA GLY A 341 -17.40 3.00 -12.15
C GLY A 341 -17.57 4.40 -11.56
N LEU A 342 -16.56 5.26 -11.70
CA LEU A 342 -16.58 6.66 -11.26
C LEU A 342 -17.14 7.59 -12.35
N PRO A 343 -17.70 8.75 -11.96
CA PRO A 343 -18.05 9.78 -12.93
C PRO A 343 -16.79 10.32 -13.65
N PRO A 344 -16.92 10.76 -14.91
CA PRO A 344 -15.82 11.43 -15.60
C PRO A 344 -15.51 12.77 -14.90
N GLU A 345 -14.25 12.99 -14.58
CA GLU A 345 -13.77 14.20 -13.91
C GLU A 345 -12.63 14.84 -14.70
N LEU A 346 -12.64 16.17 -14.77
CA LEU A 346 -11.51 16.95 -15.33
C LEU A 346 -10.44 17.13 -14.24
N PRO A 347 -9.14 17.24 -14.58
CA PRO A 347 -8.04 17.31 -13.62
C PRO A 347 -7.86 18.72 -12.97
N TRP A 348 -8.95 19.42 -12.66
CA TRP A 348 -8.95 20.77 -12.08
C TRP A 348 -8.38 20.80 -10.65
N ALA A 349 -8.37 19.69 -9.92
CA ALA A 349 -7.89 19.62 -8.55
C ALA A 349 -6.36 19.74 -8.42
N VAL A 350 -5.60 19.48 -9.48
CA VAL A 350 -4.12 19.59 -9.47
C VAL A 350 -3.64 21.01 -9.17
N PRO A 351 -4.04 22.05 -9.91
CA PRO A 351 -3.64 23.42 -9.59
C PRO A 351 -4.13 23.87 -8.21
N VAL A 352 -5.27 23.35 -7.73
CA VAL A 352 -5.76 23.61 -6.37
C VAL A 352 -4.84 22.98 -5.32
N ALA A 353 -4.41 21.73 -5.53
CA ALA A 353 -3.43 21.06 -4.68
C ALA A 353 -2.11 21.85 -4.65
N TRP A 354 -1.63 22.30 -5.81
CA TRP A 354 -0.40 23.10 -5.91
C TRP A 354 -0.53 24.41 -5.15
N ALA A 355 -1.62 25.15 -5.34
CA ALA A 355 -1.85 26.40 -4.61
C ALA A 355 -1.88 26.21 -3.09
N GLY A 356 -2.45 25.09 -2.61
CA GLY A 356 -2.54 24.77 -1.18
C GLY A 356 -1.25 24.24 -0.55
N HIS A 357 -0.42 23.52 -1.32
CA HIS A 357 0.72 22.78 -0.77
C HIS A 357 2.09 23.29 -1.21
N LEU A 358 2.25 23.71 -2.46
CA LEU A 358 3.57 24.05 -3.03
C LEU A 358 4.27 25.19 -2.27
N PRO A 359 3.63 26.32 -1.92
CA PRO A 359 4.31 27.40 -1.19
C PRO A 359 4.84 26.94 0.17
N LEU A 360 4.06 26.15 0.91
CA LEU A 360 4.44 25.63 2.23
C LEU A 360 5.59 24.63 2.10
N GLN A 361 5.56 23.75 1.10
CA GLN A 361 6.59 22.75 0.91
C GLN A 361 7.90 23.36 0.38
N VAL A 362 7.82 24.41 -0.45
CA VAL A 362 9.00 25.20 -0.84
C VAL A 362 9.60 25.89 0.37
N ALA A 363 8.79 26.53 1.24
CA ALA A 363 9.28 27.13 2.47
C ALA A 363 9.94 26.09 3.41
N ALA A 364 9.34 24.92 3.57
CA ALA A 364 9.91 23.80 4.33
C ALA A 364 11.23 23.26 3.74
N ARG A 365 11.45 23.47 2.43
CA ARG A 365 12.71 23.09 1.80
C ARG A 365 13.83 24.08 2.12
N LEU A 366 13.50 25.37 2.16
CA LEU A 366 14.45 26.48 2.34
C LEU A 366 14.80 26.74 3.82
N SER A 367 13.93 26.39 4.76
CA SER A 367 14.13 26.65 6.19
C SER A 367 13.85 25.41 7.05
N PRO A 368 14.79 24.98 7.92
CA PRO A 368 14.55 23.92 8.89
C PRO A 368 13.42 24.26 9.87
N VAL A 369 13.26 25.53 10.23
CA VAL A 369 12.18 25.99 11.11
C VAL A 369 10.82 25.85 10.41
N ALA A 370 10.73 26.30 9.16
CA ALA A 370 9.52 26.10 8.36
C ALA A 370 9.23 24.61 8.17
N ARG A 371 10.26 23.78 7.97
CA ARG A 371 10.13 22.32 7.86
C ARG A 371 9.51 21.72 9.12
N GLY A 372 10.00 22.10 10.30
CA GLY A 372 9.43 21.67 11.57
C GLY A 372 7.96 22.06 11.71
N TRP A 373 7.63 23.33 11.39
CA TRP A 373 6.25 23.80 11.44
C TRP A 373 5.32 23.07 10.45
N VAL A 374 5.75 22.87 9.19
CA VAL A 374 4.94 22.15 8.18
C VAL A 374 4.76 20.68 8.60
N THR A 375 5.79 20.06 9.18
CA THR A 375 5.71 18.69 9.71
C THR A 375 4.68 18.58 10.84
N ALA A 376 4.78 19.45 11.85
CA ALA A 376 3.82 19.50 12.94
C ALA A 376 2.39 19.84 12.46
N ARG A 377 2.26 20.67 11.42
CA ARG A 377 0.97 20.92 10.77
C ARG A 377 0.43 19.65 10.11
N GLY A 378 1.25 18.90 9.39
CA GLY A 378 0.86 17.66 8.74
C GLY A 378 0.41 16.59 9.75
N GLU A 379 1.14 16.43 10.85
CA GLU A 379 0.77 15.56 11.97
C GLU A 379 -0.61 15.93 12.54
N ARG A 380 -0.86 17.22 12.77
CA ARG A 380 -2.18 17.71 13.22
C ARG A 380 -3.28 17.41 12.21
N GLN A 381 -3.01 17.51 10.91
CA GLN A 381 -4.00 17.19 9.87
C GLN A 381 -4.34 15.70 9.88
N ILE A 382 -3.35 14.82 9.96
CA ILE A 382 -3.52 13.36 10.01
C ILE A 382 -4.30 12.97 11.28
N ALA A 383 -3.88 13.46 12.45
CA ALA A 383 -4.57 13.19 13.70
C ALA A 383 -6.03 13.72 13.71
N THR A 384 -6.27 14.86 13.06
CA THR A 384 -7.64 15.40 12.91
C THR A 384 -8.49 14.54 11.98
N TRP A 385 -7.92 14.04 10.89
CA TRP A 385 -8.61 13.11 9.99
C TRP A 385 -8.99 11.83 10.73
N LEU A 386 -8.06 11.24 11.49
CA LEU A 386 -8.32 10.03 12.29
C LEU A 386 -9.46 10.26 13.28
N ARG A 387 -9.39 11.33 14.09
CA ARG A 387 -10.45 11.63 15.08
C ARG A 387 -11.83 11.83 14.45
N ARG A 388 -11.91 12.43 13.26
CA ARG A 388 -13.20 12.73 12.59
C ARG A 388 -13.82 11.54 11.88
N ASN A 389 -13.03 10.53 11.55
CA ASN A 389 -13.48 9.35 10.81
C ASN A 389 -13.38 8.07 11.65
N ARG A 390 -13.20 8.21 12.97
CA ARG A 390 -13.35 7.11 13.92
C ARG A 390 -14.82 6.67 13.92
N GLN A 391 -15.06 5.38 13.77
CA GLN A 391 -16.39 4.80 13.97
C GLN A 391 -16.54 4.49 15.47
N ASP A 392 -17.70 4.84 16.03
CA ASP A 392 -18.05 4.57 17.45
C ASP A 392 -18.40 3.10 17.66
#